data_AF-A0A8G1A2P2-F1
#
_entry.id   AF-A0A8G1A2P2-F1
#
_cell.length_a   1.000
_cell.length_b   1.000
_cell.length_c   1.000
_cell.angle_alpha   90.00
_cell.angle_beta   90.00
_cell.angle_gamma   90.00
#
_symmetry.space_group_name_H-M   'P 1'
#
loop_
_entity.id
_entity.type
_entity.pdbx_description
1 polymer ?
#
loop_
_entity_poly.entity_id
_entity_poly.type
_entity_poly.pdbx_seq_one_letter_code
_entity_poly.pdbx_strand_id
1 'polypeptide(L)'
;MEHYPHEIMAQGLGIYHFSCEDKNAYIARVLYSAISEWIKTAVLDRNIEDNSACQDTRDTLYTKHHVTRKCNIILSAYLDLYPDVRKWFYPEDKPDFQPAKKIQERLEYSGFLVPGPENTIQLPPDKFARIAEDLFLLRGTSFGKDGEIHGLGWYVNRISEKDVYSLEELFLIPKIDAKDTVLDYSRYADGKYTPNIVISDVRRYFDPLSKRIFSDSWEQSLHHRWELTVYRNNLADYGIAKNENGKIYALSFPDNAVKTREFRRFMYGLRHLNHNPEQATITTYKDAIKIKLHSTLPGREEMLLYMIAWPVRNILDRTEFITSPVFFPIITKLLENLNIRVIQNG
;
A
#
# COMPACT_ATOMS: atom_id res chain seq x y z
N MET A 1 -16.74 35.17 -0.58
CA MET A 1 -16.49 33.97 -1.40
C MET A 1 -16.79 32.80 -0.48
N GLU A 2 -17.84 32.04 -0.76
CA GLU A 2 -18.25 30.92 0.08
C GLU A 2 -17.32 29.74 -0.26
N HIS A 3 -16.33 29.49 0.59
CA HIS A 3 -15.41 28.38 0.38
C HIS A 3 -16.10 27.09 0.82
N TYR A 4 -16.28 26.15 -0.11
CA TYR A 4 -16.83 24.85 0.24
C TYR A 4 -15.88 24.14 1.23
N PRO A 5 -16.38 23.34 2.20
CA PRO A 5 -15.52 22.73 3.21
C PRO A 5 -14.33 21.93 2.64
N HIS A 6 -14.51 21.29 1.49
CA HIS A 6 -13.43 20.54 0.82
C HIS A 6 -12.33 21.46 0.26
N GLU A 7 -12.64 22.68 -0.17
CA GLU A 7 -11.64 23.64 -0.66
C GLU A 7 -10.75 24.13 0.47
N ILE A 8 -11.32 24.39 1.65
CA ILE A 8 -10.56 24.77 2.85
C ILE A 8 -9.62 23.63 3.28
N MET A 9 -10.13 22.38 3.29
CA MET A 9 -9.29 21.21 3.57
C MET A 9 -8.19 21.04 2.52
N ALA A 10 -8.52 21.16 1.24
CA ALA A 10 -7.56 21.03 0.15
C ALA A 10 -6.45 22.07 0.24
N GLN A 11 -6.78 23.33 0.55
CA GLN A 11 -5.80 24.40 0.75
C GLN A 11 -4.87 24.08 1.93
N GLY A 12 -5.41 23.67 3.08
CA GLY A 12 -4.61 23.32 4.26
C GLY A 12 -3.73 22.09 4.07
N LEU A 13 -4.12 21.19 3.16
CA LEU A 13 -3.38 19.97 2.82
C LEU A 13 -2.46 20.12 1.60
N GLY A 14 -2.49 21.26 0.90
CA GLY A 14 -1.75 21.47 -0.34
C GLY A 14 -2.24 20.59 -1.51
N ILE A 15 -3.51 20.19 -1.54
CA ILE A 15 -4.07 19.32 -2.60
C ILE A 15 -4.71 20.16 -3.70
N TYR A 16 -4.16 20.06 -4.91
CA TYR A 16 -4.71 20.71 -6.10
C TYR A 16 -5.63 19.79 -6.89
N HIS A 17 -6.64 20.37 -7.56
CA HIS A 17 -7.52 19.66 -8.49
C HIS A 17 -6.77 19.35 -9.78
N PHE A 18 -6.70 18.08 -10.17
CA PHE A 18 -6.06 17.67 -11.41
C PHE A 18 -6.97 17.92 -12.62
N SER A 19 -6.37 18.28 -13.75
CA SER A 19 -7.11 18.55 -15.00
C SER A 19 -7.87 17.34 -15.55
N CYS A 20 -7.50 16.12 -15.14
CA CYS A 20 -8.03 14.86 -15.67
C CYS A 20 -8.93 14.09 -14.70
N GLU A 21 -9.31 14.68 -13.56
CA GLU A 21 -10.26 14.10 -12.61
C GLU A 21 -11.58 14.89 -12.60
N ASP A 22 -12.67 14.21 -12.25
CA ASP A 22 -13.94 14.89 -12.02
C ASP A 22 -14.04 15.44 -10.59
N LYS A 23 -15.03 16.30 -10.35
CA LYS A 23 -15.24 16.95 -9.06
C LYS A 23 -15.39 15.96 -7.90
N ASN A 24 -16.10 14.85 -8.10
CA ASN A 24 -16.32 13.86 -7.03
C ASN A 24 -15.06 13.06 -6.73
N ALA A 25 -14.27 12.72 -7.77
CA ALA A 25 -12.96 12.11 -7.60
C ALA A 25 -12.01 13.05 -6.82
N TYR A 26 -11.98 14.34 -7.16
CA TYR A 26 -11.21 15.35 -6.41
C TYR A 26 -11.63 15.43 -4.94
N ILE A 27 -12.92 15.57 -4.65
CA ILE A 27 -13.43 15.64 -3.27
C ILE A 27 -13.10 14.35 -2.51
N ALA A 28 -13.26 13.17 -3.13
CA ALA A 28 -12.91 11.90 -2.51
C ALA A 28 -11.43 11.86 -2.11
N ARG A 29 -10.55 12.37 -2.99
CA ARG A 29 -9.11 12.46 -2.80
C ARG A 29 -8.73 13.34 -1.61
N VAL A 30 -9.34 14.52 -1.53
CA VAL A 30 -9.19 15.45 -0.41
C VAL A 30 -9.66 14.83 0.89
N LEU A 31 -10.86 14.23 0.92
CA LEU A 31 -11.39 13.59 2.13
C LEU A 31 -10.54 12.39 2.57
N TYR A 32 -10.04 11.59 1.63
CA TYR A 32 -9.20 10.43 1.92
C TYR A 32 -7.91 10.83 2.64
N SER A 33 -7.23 11.87 2.12
CA SER A 33 -6.06 12.48 2.74
C SER A 33 -6.39 13.13 4.09
N ALA A 34 -7.46 13.95 4.15
CA ALA A 34 -7.87 14.62 5.37
C ALA A 34 -8.16 13.64 6.51
N ILE A 35 -8.86 12.54 6.22
CA ILE A 35 -9.15 11.52 7.24
C ILE A 35 -7.87 10.86 7.78
N SER A 36 -6.82 10.71 6.98
CA SER A 36 -5.54 10.22 7.51
C SER A 36 -4.88 11.17 8.50
N GLU A 37 -4.95 12.48 8.26
CA GLU A 37 -4.46 13.48 9.20
C GLU A 37 -5.35 13.56 10.45
N TRP A 38 -6.67 13.41 10.31
CA TRP A 38 -7.58 13.26 11.45
C TRP A 38 -7.27 12.01 12.28
N ILE A 39 -6.93 10.89 11.63
CA ILE A 39 -6.50 9.67 12.33
C ILE A 39 -5.23 9.95 13.13
N LYS A 40 -4.20 10.56 12.52
CA LYS A 40 -2.95 10.94 13.22
C LYS A 40 -3.21 11.91 14.37
N THR A 41 -4.15 12.85 14.19
CA THR A 41 -4.56 13.82 15.22
C THR A 41 -5.27 13.14 16.39
N ALA A 42 -6.20 12.21 16.11
CA ALA A 42 -6.97 11.52 17.14
C ALA A 42 -6.11 10.62 18.04
N VAL A 43 -4.92 10.23 17.58
CA VAL A 43 -3.91 9.56 18.43
C VAL A 43 -3.39 10.47 19.54
N LEU A 44 -3.39 11.79 19.33
CA LEU A 44 -2.90 12.81 20.27
C LEU A 44 -4.02 13.49 21.06
N ASP A 45 -5.23 12.92 21.06
CA ASP A 45 -6.32 13.46 21.87
C ASP A 45 -5.86 13.60 23.34
N ARG A 46 -6.45 14.55 24.07
CA ARG A 46 -6.21 14.70 25.51
C ARG A 46 -7.55 14.87 26.19
N ASN A 47 -7.75 14.23 27.35
CA ASN A 47 -8.87 14.56 28.21
C ASN A 47 -8.61 15.92 28.84
N ILE A 48 -9.49 16.89 28.56
CA ILE A 48 -9.36 18.29 29.03
C ILE A 48 -9.62 18.39 30.55
N GLU A 49 -10.20 17.36 31.17
CA GLU A 49 -10.61 17.37 32.59
C GLU A 49 -9.48 17.09 33.59
N ASP A 50 -8.31 16.60 33.16
CA ASP A 50 -7.18 16.31 34.05
C ASP A 50 -6.26 17.53 34.24
N ASN A 51 -6.73 18.50 35.02
CA ASN A 51 -5.96 19.63 35.56
C ASN A 51 -4.91 19.21 36.63
N SER A 52 -4.37 18.00 36.57
CA SER A 52 -3.27 17.58 37.46
C SER A 52 -1.95 17.80 36.73
N ALA A 53 -1.11 18.68 37.30
CA ALA A 53 0.20 19.08 36.75
C ALA A 53 1.26 17.96 36.69
N CYS A 54 0.85 16.70 36.75
CA CYS A 54 1.68 15.50 36.73
C CYS A 54 0.91 14.32 36.10
N GLN A 55 0.55 14.40 34.82
CA GLN A 55 0.37 13.18 34.04
C GLN A 55 1.63 12.94 33.22
N ASP A 56 2.29 11.84 33.53
CA ASP A 56 3.38 11.29 32.73
C ASP A 56 2.86 11.22 31.28
N THR A 57 3.49 11.92 30.35
CA THR A 57 3.07 12.00 28.93
C THR A 57 3.20 10.65 28.20
N ARG A 58 3.34 9.55 28.95
CA ARG A 58 3.54 8.19 28.48
C ARG A 58 2.24 7.38 28.38
N ASP A 59 1.14 7.82 29.00
CA ASP A 59 -0.02 6.94 29.22
C ASP A 59 -1.35 7.35 28.55
N THR A 60 -1.43 8.47 27.82
CA THR A 60 -2.59 8.73 26.93
C THR A 60 -2.45 7.92 25.64
N LEU A 61 -2.71 6.62 25.73
CA LEU A 61 -2.70 5.72 24.59
C LEU A 61 -4.15 5.43 24.16
N TYR A 62 -4.59 6.03 23.06
CA TYR A 62 -5.94 5.77 22.52
C TYR A 62 -5.99 4.43 21.80
N THR A 63 -7.09 3.70 22.02
CA THR A 63 -7.32 2.43 21.33
C THR A 63 -7.58 2.65 19.84
N LYS A 64 -7.22 1.67 19.01
CA LYS A 64 -7.55 1.69 17.58
C LYS A 64 -9.04 1.90 17.32
N HIS A 65 -9.89 1.32 18.17
CA HIS A 65 -11.34 1.47 18.11
C HIS A 65 -11.79 2.91 18.39
N HIS A 66 -11.20 3.58 19.38
CA HIS A 66 -11.51 4.99 19.68
C HIS A 66 -11.24 5.87 18.46
N VAL A 67 -10.04 5.76 17.88
CA VAL A 67 -9.61 6.53 16.71
C VAL A 67 -10.52 6.28 15.51
N THR A 68 -10.77 5.01 15.18
CA THR A 68 -11.62 4.66 14.02
C THR A 68 -13.07 5.12 14.20
N ARG A 69 -13.64 5.03 15.41
CA ARG A 69 -14.98 5.55 15.70
C ARG A 69 -15.07 7.05 15.47
N LYS A 70 -14.12 7.83 16.02
CA LYS A 70 -14.10 9.29 15.87
C LYS A 70 -13.97 9.70 14.40
N CYS A 71 -13.03 9.11 13.68
CA CYS A 71 -12.79 9.44 12.27
C CYS A 71 -13.93 9.00 11.34
N ASN A 72 -14.66 7.91 11.65
CA ASN A 72 -15.85 7.53 10.90
C ASN A 72 -17.00 8.55 11.08
N ILE A 73 -17.15 9.14 12.27
CA ILE A 73 -18.14 10.22 12.50
C ILE A 73 -17.80 11.44 11.66
N ILE A 74 -16.53 11.86 11.68
CA ILE A 74 -16.04 12.99 10.88
C ILE A 74 -16.27 12.73 9.38
N LEU A 75 -15.86 11.56 8.88
CA LEU A 75 -16.08 11.19 7.48
C LEU A 75 -17.56 11.20 7.11
N SER A 76 -18.43 10.63 7.96
CA SER A 76 -19.87 10.57 7.70
C SER A 76 -20.48 11.97 7.55
N ALA A 77 -20.10 12.92 8.42
CA ALA A 77 -20.56 14.30 8.34
C ALA A 77 -20.18 14.96 7.00
N TYR A 78 -18.98 14.72 6.48
CA TYR A 78 -18.60 15.20 5.15
C TYR A 78 -19.34 14.48 4.02
N LEU A 79 -19.57 13.18 4.13
CA LEU A 79 -20.30 12.42 3.11
C LEU A 79 -21.79 12.76 3.07
N ASP A 80 -22.36 13.30 4.15
CA ASP A 80 -23.71 13.85 4.14
C ASP A 80 -23.80 15.15 3.30
N LEU A 81 -22.69 15.91 3.23
CA LEU A 81 -22.56 17.07 2.33
C LEU A 81 -22.25 16.68 0.88
N TYR A 82 -21.62 15.53 0.66
CA TYR A 82 -21.18 15.04 -0.65
C TYR A 82 -21.69 13.61 -0.92
N PRO A 83 -23.00 13.40 -1.10
CA PRO A 83 -23.59 12.06 -1.21
C PRO A 83 -23.02 11.25 -2.39
N ASP A 84 -22.68 11.89 -3.51
CA ASP A 84 -22.12 11.22 -4.68
C ASP A 84 -20.71 10.65 -4.44
N VAL A 85 -20.01 11.14 -3.42
CA VAL A 85 -18.67 10.67 -3.01
C VAL A 85 -18.76 9.43 -2.13
N ARG A 86 -19.93 9.15 -1.52
CA ARG A 86 -20.13 8.03 -0.59
C ARG A 86 -19.75 6.68 -1.20
N LYS A 87 -20.11 6.43 -2.46
CA LYS A 87 -19.78 5.18 -3.18
C LYS A 87 -18.28 4.93 -3.33
N TRP A 88 -17.46 5.99 -3.29
CA TRP A 88 -16.00 5.86 -3.33
C TRP A 88 -15.46 5.31 -2.00
N PHE A 89 -16.05 5.71 -0.87
CA PHE A 89 -15.65 5.22 0.46
C PHE A 89 -16.36 3.92 0.86
N TYR A 90 -17.58 3.68 0.40
CA TYR A 90 -18.39 2.50 0.71
C TYR A 90 -18.76 1.75 -0.57
N PRO A 91 -17.85 0.89 -1.09
CA PRO A 91 -18.15 0.04 -2.24
C PRO A 91 -19.33 -0.90 -1.97
N GLU A 92 -20.24 -1.03 -2.93
CA GLU A 92 -21.49 -1.79 -2.78
C GLU A 92 -21.27 -3.29 -2.48
N ASP A 93 -20.15 -3.85 -2.93
CA ASP A 93 -19.77 -5.26 -2.72
C ASP A 93 -19.20 -5.53 -1.31
N LYS A 94 -19.10 -4.50 -0.46
CA LYS A 94 -18.53 -4.57 0.90
C LYS A 94 -19.37 -3.75 1.91
N PRO A 95 -20.57 -4.24 2.30
CA PRO A 95 -21.48 -3.49 3.16
C PRO A 95 -20.93 -3.19 4.57
N ASP A 96 -20.11 -4.10 5.14
CA ASP A 96 -19.49 -3.93 6.47
C ASP A 96 -18.16 -3.17 6.44
N PHE A 97 -17.82 -2.54 5.31
CA PHE A 97 -16.55 -1.86 5.16
C PHE A 97 -16.48 -0.59 6.01
N GLN A 98 -15.36 -0.44 6.73
CA GLN A 98 -15.09 0.73 7.58
C GLN A 98 -13.93 1.54 7.00
N PRO A 99 -14.18 2.70 6.36
CA PRO A 99 -13.14 3.43 5.65
C PRO A 99 -12.03 3.96 6.57
N ALA A 100 -12.38 4.51 7.74
CA ALA A 100 -11.37 5.01 8.68
C ALA A 100 -10.46 3.88 9.19
N LYS A 101 -11.03 2.69 9.43
CA LYS A 101 -10.24 1.50 9.78
C LYS A 101 -9.28 1.13 8.66
N LYS A 102 -9.73 1.20 7.40
CA LYS A 102 -8.87 0.87 6.26
C LYS A 102 -7.69 1.85 6.11
N ILE A 103 -7.93 3.14 6.32
CA ILE A 103 -6.88 4.16 6.29
C ILE A 103 -5.91 3.96 7.46
N GLN A 104 -6.43 3.69 8.67
CA GLN A 104 -5.61 3.36 9.84
C GLN A 104 -4.71 2.15 9.57
N GLU A 105 -5.25 1.05 9.03
CA GLU A 105 -4.47 -0.13 8.65
C GLU A 105 -3.34 0.23 7.67
N ARG A 106 -3.62 1.06 6.66
CA ARG A 106 -2.59 1.51 5.69
C ARG A 106 -1.48 2.28 6.37
N LEU A 107 -1.83 3.20 7.27
CA LEU A 107 -0.86 3.98 8.04
C LEU A 107 -0.05 3.09 9.01
N GLU A 108 -0.65 2.06 9.61
CA GLU A 108 0.07 1.08 10.43
C GLU A 108 1.04 0.25 9.59
N TYR A 109 0.59 -0.30 8.46
CA TYR A 109 1.42 -1.12 7.58
C TYR A 109 2.57 -0.33 6.93
N SER A 110 2.40 0.98 6.71
CA SER A 110 3.47 1.88 6.24
C SER A 110 4.36 2.41 7.37
N GLY A 111 4.03 2.11 8.63
CA GLY A 111 4.76 2.54 9.81
C GLY A 111 4.55 4.01 10.19
N PHE A 112 3.54 4.68 9.64
CA PHE A 112 3.09 6.03 10.02
C PHE A 112 2.28 6.03 11.31
N LEU A 113 1.80 4.86 11.71
CA LEU A 113 1.27 4.57 13.04
C LEU A 113 1.94 3.30 13.56
N VAL A 114 2.15 3.23 14.87
CA VAL A 114 2.78 2.09 15.54
C VAL A 114 1.80 1.51 16.55
N PRO A 115 1.56 0.19 16.56
CA PRO A 115 0.73 -0.44 17.58
C PRO A 115 1.44 -0.40 18.94
N GLY A 116 0.72 -0.01 19.97
CA GLY A 116 1.15 -0.10 21.37
C GLY A 116 0.51 -1.28 22.11
N PRO A 117 0.75 -1.41 23.42
CA PRO A 117 0.08 -2.36 24.30
C PRO A 117 -1.44 -2.21 24.25
N GLU A 118 -2.20 -3.25 24.60
CA GLU A 118 -3.66 -3.20 24.77
C GLU A 118 -4.43 -2.61 23.57
N ASN A 119 -3.97 -2.90 22.35
CA ASN A 119 -4.60 -2.43 21.11
C ASN A 119 -4.65 -0.90 20.99
N THR A 120 -3.66 -0.22 21.57
CA THR A 120 -3.42 1.20 21.42
C THR A 120 -2.61 1.50 20.16
N ILE A 121 -2.58 2.78 19.79
CA ILE A 121 -1.85 3.25 18.61
C ILE A 121 -1.14 4.56 18.95
N GLN A 122 0.05 4.75 18.38
CA GLN A 122 0.87 5.94 18.62
C GLN A 122 1.56 6.42 17.32
N LEU A 123 2.03 7.67 17.32
CA LEU A 123 2.85 8.21 16.24
C LEU A 123 4.32 7.75 16.39
N PRO A 124 5.00 7.40 15.29
CA PRO A 124 6.43 7.14 15.31
C PRO A 124 7.23 8.46 15.47
N PRO A 125 8.50 8.38 15.89
CA PRO A 125 9.43 9.51 15.73
C PRO A 125 9.57 9.90 14.26
N ASP A 126 9.85 11.18 14.03
CA ASP A 126 10.03 11.72 12.69
C ASP A 126 11.20 11.04 11.97
N LYS A 127 10.92 10.58 10.75
CA LYS A 127 11.91 10.05 9.80
C LYS A 127 11.61 10.61 8.42
N PHE A 128 12.68 10.94 7.71
CA PHE A 128 12.57 11.56 6.39
C PHE A 128 13.11 10.60 5.32
N ALA A 129 12.38 10.47 4.21
CA ALA A 129 12.88 9.81 3.01
C ALA A 129 12.86 10.78 1.83
N ARG A 130 13.96 10.81 1.08
CA ARG A 130 14.09 11.72 -0.06
C ARG A 130 13.26 11.25 -1.24
N ILE A 131 12.49 12.17 -1.82
CA ILE A 131 11.65 11.96 -3.00
C ILE A 131 12.28 12.64 -4.21
N ALA A 132 12.62 13.91 -4.05
CA ALA A 132 13.32 14.74 -5.03
C ALA A 132 14.37 15.60 -4.31
N GLU A 133 15.05 16.50 -5.02
CA GLU A 133 16.11 17.37 -4.47
C GLU A 133 15.64 18.11 -3.20
N ASP A 134 14.50 18.80 -3.30
CA ASP A 134 13.90 19.58 -2.21
C ASP A 134 12.52 19.03 -1.81
N LEU A 135 12.33 17.70 -1.82
CA LEU A 135 11.06 17.08 -1.43
C LEU A 135 11.31 15.82 -0.62
N PHE A 136 10.77 15.77 0.59
CA PHE A 136 10.98 14.68 1.54
C PHE A 136 9.65 14.16 2.07
N LEU A 137 9.46 12.85 2.02
CA LEU A 137 8.39 12.17 2.74
C LEU A 137 8.71 12.16 4.24
N LEU A 138 7.82 12.71 5.04
CA LEU A 138 7.87 12.69 6.49
C LEU A 138 7.02 11.53 7.03
N ARG A 139 7.67 10.54 7.63
CA ARG A 139 7.03 9.53 8.48
C ARG A 139 7.09 9.99 9.93
N GLY A 140 5.97 10.48 10.46
CA GLY A 140 5.90 11.08 11.78
C GLY A 140 4.68 12.01 11.87
N THR A 141 4.87 13.14 12.54
CA THR A 141 3.79 14.13 12.75
C THR A 141 3.89 15.30 11.77
N SER A 142 2.77 15.64 11.13
CA SER A 142 2.62 16.83 10.27
C SER A 142 2.42 18.13 11.07
N PHE A 143 2.11 18.06 12.37
CA PHE A 143 1.76 19.24 13.16
C PHE A 143 2.88 20.27 13.23
N GLY A 144 2.55 21.52 12.89
CA GLY A 144 3.48 22.65 12.92
C GLY A 144 4.53 22.62 11.82
N LYS A 145 4.34 21.81 10.77
CA LYS A 145 5.28 21.69 9.65
C LYS A 145 4.61 22.12 8.36
N ASP A 146 5.22 23.08 7.67
CA ASP A 146 4.79 23.49 6.35
C ASP A 146 5.07 22.37 5.34
N GLY A 147 4.05 22.00 4.57
CA GLY A 147 4.12 20.88 3.65
C GLY A 147 2.84 20.66 2.87
N GLU A 148 2.83 19.56 2.13
CA GLU A 148 1.69 19.12 1.31
C GLU A 148 1.50 17.62 1.45
N ILE A 149 0.28 17.15 1.21
CA ILE A 149 -0.05 15.73 1.27
C ILE A 149 -0.19 15.14 -0.13
N HIS A 150 0.41 13.97 -0.35
CA HIS A 150 0.13 13.13 -1.51
C HIS A 150 -0.29 11.75 -1.04
N GLY A 151 -1.38 11.20 -1.57
CA GLY A 151 -1.98 9.99 -1.01
C GLY A 151 -2.25 10.14 0.48
N LEU A 152 -1.53 9.36 1.30
CA LEU A 152 -1.55 9.41 2.77
C LEU A 152 -0.25 9.94 3.39
N GLY A 153 0.74 10.29 2.57
CA GLY A 153 2.06 10.77 3.01
C GLY A 153 2.11 12.28 3.12
N TRP A 154 2.79 12.79 4.16
CA TRP A 154 3.06 14.23 4.32
C TRP A 154 4.46 14.54 3.77
N TYR A 155 4.58 15.63 3.00
CA TYR A 155 5.80 16.00 2.31
C TYR A 155 6.25 17.40 2.71
N VAL A 156 7.54 17.55 2.95
CA VAL A 156 8.16 18.82 3.34
C VAL A 156 9.30 19.16 2.39
N ASN A 157 9.53 20.45 2.14
CA ASN A 157 10.53 20.89 1.17
C ASN A 157 11.92 21.13 1.77
N ARG A 158 12.02 21.19 3.10
CA ARG A 158 13.27 21.45 3.82
C ARG A 158 13.29 20.68 5.11
N ILE A 159 14.44 20.13 5.43
CA ILE A 159 14.72 19.43 6.68
C ILE A 159 16.03 19.97 7.27
N SER A 160 16.09 20.01 8.60
CA SER A 160 17.32 20.33 9.34
C SER A 160 18.09 19.06 9.74
N GLU A 161 17.44 17.92 9.56
CA GLU A 161 17.86 16.60 9.98
C GLU A 161 18.92 16.02 9.05
N LYS A 162 19.91 15.35 9.65
CA LYS A 162 21.01 14.71 8.91
C LYS A 162 20.65 13.30 8.43
N ASP A 163 19.77 12.61 9.15
CA ASP A 163 19.40 11.23 8.88
C ASP A 163 18.27 11.17 7.85
N VAL A 164 18.64 10.97 6.59
CA VAL A 164 17.72 10.80 5.47
C VAL A 164 17.79 9.37 4.96
N TYR A 165 16.66 8.69 5.01
CA TYR A 165 16.53 7.31 4.54
C TYR A 165 16.22 7.25 3.03
N SER A 166 16.58 6.14 2.39
CA SER A 166 15.94 5.78 1.12
C SER A 166 14.50 5.30 1.35
N LEU A 167 13.64 5.37 0.33
CA LEU A 167 12.29 4.80 0.42
C LEU A 167 12.34 3.29 0.64
N GLU A 168 13.31 2.61 0.04
CA GLU A 168 13.50 1.17 0.19
C GLU A 168 13.80 0.82 1.66
N GLU A 169 14.64 1.59 2.34
CA GLU A 169 14.90 1.41 3.77
C GLU A 169 13.70 1.76 4.63
N LEU A 170 12.98 2.85 4.30
CA LEU A 170 11.85 3.31 5.11
C LEU A 170 10.68 2.31 5.08
N PHE A 171 10.41 1.71 3.91
CA PHE A 171 9.32 0.76 3.67
C PHE A 171 9.76 -0.72 3.67
N LEU A 172 11.04 -0.98 3.92
CA LEU A 172 11.66 -2.31 3.88
C LEU A 172 11.50 -3.01 2.51
N ILE A 173 11.46 -2.24 1.41
CA ILE A 173 11.38 -2.79 0.06
C ILE A 173 12.74 -3.42 -0.30
N PRO A 174 12.79 -4.69 -0.73
CA PRO A 174 14.02 -5.33 -1.16
C PRO A 174 14.72 -4.55 -2.28
N LYS A 175 16.04 -4.38 -2.15
CA LYS A 175 16.90 -3.73 -3.16
C LYS A 175 17.26 -4.66 -4.33
N ILE A 176 16.87 -5.94 -4.25
CA ILE A 176 16.99 -6.91 -5.34
C ILE A 176 15.67 -6.98 -6.10
N ASP A 177 15.75 -7.20 -7.41
CA ASP A 177 14.55 -7.28 -8.23
C ASP A 177 13.78 -8.59 -8.00
N ALA A 178 12.56 -8.68 -8.53
CA ALA A 178 11.68 -9.83 -8.32
C ALA A 178 12.23 -11.12 -8.93
N LYS A 179 12.88 -11.06 -10.09
CA LYS A 179 13.50 -12.18 -10.78
C LYS A 179 14.65 -12.73 -9.95
N ASP A 180 15.56 -11.87 -9.51
CA ASP A 180 16.71 -12.26 -8.70
C ASP A 180 16.26 -12.74 -7.31
N THR A 181 15.17 -12.21 -6.76
CA THR A 181 14.52 -12.79 -5.55
C THR A 181 14.18 -14.26 -5.75
N VAL A 182 13.57 -14.63 -6.89
CA VAL A 182 13.20 -16.02 -7.18
C VAL A 182 14.45 -16.91 -7.28
N LEU A 183 15.48 -16.45 -8.01
CA LEU A 183 16.72 -17.18 -8.20
C LEU A 183 17.49 -17.38 -6.89
N ASP A 184 17.61 -16.32 -6.09
CA ASP A 184 18.31 -16.33 -4.80
C ASP A 184 17.59 -17.23 -3.79
N TYR A 185 16.28 -17.10 -3.70
CA TYR A 185 15.48 -17.96 -2.84
C TYR A 185 15.57 -19.42 -3.27
N SER A 186 15.54 -19.71 -4.58
CA SER A 186 15.69 -21.07 -5.09
C SER A 186 17.02 -21.70 -4.66
N ARG A 187 18.13 -20.94 -4.73
CA ARG A 187 19.45 -21.37 -4.26
C ARG A 187 19.46 -21.59 -2.74
N TYR A 188 18.86 -20.69 -1.98
CA TYR A 188 18.75 -20.81 -0.52
C TYR A 188 17.85 -21.98 -0.06
N ALA A 189 16.80 -22.27 -0.84
CA ALA A 189 15.81 -23.30 -0.56
C ALA A 189 16.27 -24.70 -0.99
N ASP A 190 17.41 -24.80 -1.69
CA ASP A 190 17.94 -26.09 -2.10
C ASP A 190 18.19 -27.01 -0.90
N GLY A 191 17.79 -28.26 -1.04
CA GLY A 191 17.77 -29.25 0.06
C GLY A 191 16.73 -29.02 1.17
N LYS A 192 15.91 -27.95 1.14
CA LYS A 192 14.87 -27.68 2.16
C LYS A 192 13.46 -28.07 1.74
N TYR A 193 13.27 -28.39 0.47
CA TYR A 193 11.97 -28.83 -0.03
C TYR A 193 11.61 -30.20 0.54
N THR A 194 10.35 -30.38 0.91
CA THR A 194 9.82 -31.68 1.36
C THR A 194 8.98 -32.32 0.27
N PRO A 195 9.03 -33.66 0.10
CA PRO A 195 8.14 -34.36 -0.81
C PRO A 195 6.69 -34.15 -0.37
N ASN A 196 5.85 -33.65 -1.28
CA ASN A 196 4.43 -33.45 -1.01
C ASN A 196 3.65 -34.71 -1.40
N ILE A 197 3.63 -35.68 -0.48
CA ILE A 197 3.06 -37.03 -0.72
C ILE A 197 1.53 -36.97 -0.84
N VAL A 198 0.88 -36.05 -0.14
CA VAL A 198 -0.57 -35.84 -0.16
C VAL A 198 -0.86 -34.41 -0.58
N ILE A 199 -1.25 -34.23 -1.83
CA ILE A 199 -1.64 -32.93 -2.36
C ILE A 199 -3.10 -32.69 -1.99
N SER A 200 -3.35 -31.61 -1.25
CA SER A 200 -4.71 -31.18 -0.92
C SER A 200 -5.54 -30.90 -2.18
N ASP A 201 -6.81 -31.32 -2.21
CA ASP A 201 -7.71 -31.10 -3.36
C ASP A 201 -7.94 -29.60 -3.68
N VAL A 202 -7.76 -28.75 -2.67
CA VAL A 202 -7.86 -27.29 -2.82
C VAL A 202 -6.56 -26.63 -3.27
N ARG A 203 -5.45 -27.38 -3.35
CA ARG A 203 -4.16 -26.87 -3.82
C ARG A 203 -4.30 -26.32 -5.23
N ARG A 204 -3.74 -25.13 -5.43
CA ARG A 204 -3.54 -24.54 -6.76
C ARG A 204 -2.09 -24.09 -6.92
N TYR A 205 -1.65 -24.06 -8.17
CA TYR A 205 -0.31 -23.65 -8.57
C TYR A 205 -0.41 -22.43 -9.49
N PHE A 206 0.46 -21.45 -9.30
CA PHE A 206 0.49 -20.28 -10.15
C PHE A 206 0.99 -20.65 -11.55
N ASP A 207 0.32 -20.13 -12.57
CA ASP A 207 0.71 -20.24 -13.97
C ASP A 207 1.43 -18.93 -14.39
N PRO A 208 2.77 -18.92 -14.53
CA PRO A 208 3.52 -17.75 -14.99
C PRO A 208 3.45 -17.49 -16.51
N LEU A 209 2.85 -18.36 -17.33
CA LEU A 209 2.63 -18.13 -18.77
C LEU A 209 1.22 -17.59 -19.04
N SER A 210 0.32 -17.71 -18.06
CA SER A 210 -1.01 -17.10 -18.10
C SER A 210 -0.89 -15.59 -18.32
N LYS A 211 -1.63 -15.07 -19.29
CA LYS A 211 -1.78 -13.63 -19.55
C LYS A 211 -2.88 -12.97 -18.71
N ARG A 212 -3.58 -13.74 -17.87
CA ARG A 212 -4.64 -13.22 -16.97
C ARG A 212 -4.02 -12.47 -15.79
N ILE A 213 -4.83 -11.80 -15.00
CA ILE A 213 -4.41 -11.22 -13.72
C ILE A 213 -4.03 -12.31 -12.72
N PHE A 214 -3.21 -11.95 -11.72
CA PHE A 214 -2.74 -12.89 -10.70
C PHE A 214 -3.83 -13.69 -9.99
N SER A 215 -5.02 -13.14 -9.72
CA SER A 215 -6.09 -13.90 -9.04
C SER A 215 -6.62 -15.07 -9.85
N ASP A 216 -6.43 -15.03 -11.18
CA ASP A 216 -7.06 -15.91 -12.15
C ASP A 216 -6.02 -16.81 -12.87
N SER A 217 -4.74 -16.70 -12.49
CA SER A 217 -3.63 -17.49 -13.04
C SER A 217 -3.26 -18.66 -12.12
N TRP A 218 -4.27 -19.44 -11.67
CA TRP A 218 -4.05 -20.57 -10.76
C TRP A 218 -4.67 -21.86 -11.31
N GLU A 219 -3.86 -22.90 -11.39
CA GLU A 219 -4.19 -24.20 -11.97
C GLU A 219 -4.22 -25.31 -10.91
N GLN A 220 -4.98 -26.38 -11.16
CA GLN A 220 -5.09 -27.52 -10.22
C GLN A 220 -3.89 -28.46 -10.30
N SER A 221 -3.25 -28.54 -11.46
CA SER A 221 -2.10 -29.43 -11.71
C SER A 221 -0.86 -28.65 -12.08
N LEU A 222 0.28 -29.06 -11.52
CA LEU A 222 1.59 -28.56 -11.91
C LEU A 222 2.05 -29.26 -13.19
N HIS A 223 1.68 -28.72 -14.36
CA HIS A 223 2.13 -29.25 -15.65
C HIS A 223 3.66 -29.20 -15.81
N HIS A 224 4.26 -30.12 -16.55
CA HIS A 224 5.72 -30.34 -16.61
C HIS A 224 6.60 -29.21 -17.17
N ARG A 225 6.05 -28.08 -17.62
CA ARG A 225 6.86 -27.03 -18.29
C ARG A 225 7.58 -26.07 -17.33
N TRP A 226 7.27 -26.10 -16.04
CA TRP A 226 7.82 -25.18 -15.03
C TRP A 226 8.47 -25.98 -13.91
N GLU A 227 9.77 -25.75 -13.76
CA GLU A 227 10.58 -26.35 -12.70
C GLU A 227 10.25 -25.76 -11.33
N LEU A 228 9.68 -24.55 -11.26
CA LEU A 228 9.41 -23.85 -10.01
C LEU A 228 8.17 -22.94 -10.15
N THR A 229 7.25 -22.96 -9.18
CA THR A 229 6.15 -21.99 -9.11
C THR A 229 5.66 -21.75 -7.69
N VAL A 230 4.78 -20.76 -7.50
CA VAL A 230 4.08 -20.51 -6.24
C VAL A 230 2.88 -21.43 -6.12
N TYR A 231 2.65 -22.00 -4.94
CA TYR A 231 1.42 -22.71 -4.61
C TYR A 231 0.49 -21.85 -3.74
N ARG A 232 -0.79 -22.23 -3.66
CA ARG A 232 -1.73 -21.77 -2.62
C ARG A 232 -2.74 -22.85 -2.24
N ASN A 233 -3.15 -22.90 -0.96
CA ASN A 233 -4.17 -23.84 -0.45
C ASN A 233 -5.39 -23.05 0.00
N ASN A 234 -5.14 -21.89 0.61
CA ASN A 234 -6.13 -20.91 1.05
C ASN A 234 -5.43 -19.54 1.14
N LEU A 235 -6.07 -18.55 1.76
CA LEU A 235 -5.54 -17.18 1.87
C LEU A 235 -4.35 -17.04 2.85
N ALA A 236 -4.07 -18.05 3.67
CA ALA A 236 -3.01 -18.05 4.69
C ALA A 236 -1.89 -19.05 4.41
N ASP A 237 -2.01 -19.88 3.37
CA ASP A 237 -1.05 -20.95 3.06
C ASP A 237 -0.56 -20.85 1.61
N TYR A 238 0.65 -20.31 1.50
CA TYR A 238 1.41 -20.09 0.27
C TYR A 238 2.85 -20.59 0.45
N GLY A 239 3.50 -20.88 -0.66
CA GLY A 239 4.87 -21.37 -0.69
C GLY A 239 5.34 -21.61 -2.12
N ILE A 240 6.48 -22.26 -2.27
CA ILE A 240 7.04 -22.64 -3.56
C ILE A 240 6.87 -24.15 -3.75
N ALA A 241 6.53 -24.54 -4.98
CA ALA A 241 6.51 -25.93 -5.42
C ALA A 241 7.42 -26.11 -6.63
N LYS A 242 8.06 -27.28 -6.70
CA LYS A 242 8.80 -27.77 -7.87
C LYS A 242 8.35 -29.18 -8.24
N ASN A 243 8.39 -29.51 -9.53
CA ASN A 243 8.15 -30.86 -10.04
C ASN A 243 9.48 -31.47 -10.48
N GLU A 244 9.94 -32.51 -9.80
CA GLU A 244 11.13 -33.26 -10.15
C GLU A 244 10.74 -34.72 -10.44
N ASN A 245 10.91 -35.15 -11.69
CA ASN A 245 10.59 -36.51 -12.13
C ASN A 245 9.17 -36.98 -11.77
N GLY A 246 8.18 -36.08 -11.88
CA GLY A 246 6.77 -36.36 -11.59
C GLY A 246 6.42 -36.32 -10.09
N LYS A 247 7.40 -36.04 -9.22
CA LYS A 247 7.17 -35.83 -7.79
C LYS A 247 7.16 -34.34 -7.49
N ILE A 248 6.14 -33.92 -6.74
CA ILE A 248 6.00 -32.53 -6.33
C ILE A 248 6.68 -32.36 -4.97
N TYR A 249 7.59 -31.39 -4.92
CA TYR A 249 8.25 -30.96 -3.70
C TYR A 249 7.78 -29.55 -3.36
N ALA A 250 7.65 -29.24 -2.08
CA ALA A 250 7.08 -27.98 -1.62
C ALA A 250 7.85 -27.40 -0.44
N LEU A 251 7.82 -26.06 -0.33
CA LEU A 251 8.35 -25.32 0.80
C LEU A 251 7.41 -24.15 1.11
N SER A 252 6.83 -24.14 2.32
CA SER A 252 5.96 -23.04 2.77
C SER A 252 6.74 -21.74 2.92
N PHE A 253 6.09 -20.63 2.56
CA PHE A 253 6.60 -19.33 2.93
C PHE A 253 6.39 -19.09 4.44
N PRO A 254 7.30 -18.34 5.09
CA PRO A 254 7.07 -17.88 6.46
C PRO A 254 5.81 -17.01 6.57
N ASP A 255 5.12 -17.08 7.72
CA ASP A 255 3.86 -16.37 7.97
C ASP A 255 3.93 -14.87 7.66
N ASN A 256 5.04 -14.21 7.99
CA ASN A 256 5.21 -12.79 7.74
C ASN A 256 5.20 -12.49 6.23
N ALA A 257 5.85 -13.30 5.40
CA ALA A 257 5.87 -13.17 3.95
C ALA A 257 4.47 -13.38 3.35
N VAL A 258 3.66 -14.27 3.91
CA VAL A 258 2.26 -14.44 3.51
C VAL A 258 1.43 -13.22 3.90
N LYS A 259 1.54 -12.76 5.15
CA LYS A 259 0.82 -11.58 5.67
C LYS A 259 1.14 -10.30 4.87
N THR A 260 2.40 -10.08 4.52
CA THR A 260 2.83 -8.94 3.69
C THR A 260 2.72 -9.20 2.19
N ARG A 261 2.18 -10.37 1.78
CA ARG A 261 1.93 -10.74 0.38
C ARG A 261 3.20 -10.73 -0.49
N GLU A 262 4.34 -11.05 0.10
CA GLU A 262 5.62 -11.14 -0.63
C GLU A 262 5.62 -12.28 -1.65
N PHE A 263 4.73 -13.28 -1.53
CA PHE A 263 4.53 -14.29 -2.57
C PHE A 263 4.24 -13.68 -3.95
N ARG A 264 3.71 -12.45 -4.02
CA ARG A 264 3.49 -11.74 -5.29
C ARG A 264 4.80 -11.33 -5.96
N ARG A 265 5.84 -11.00 -5.19
CA ARG A 265 7.18 -10.73 -5.73
C ARG A 265 7.69 -11.96 -6.48
N PHE A 266 7.48 -13.15 -5.92
CA PHE A 266 7.79 -14.40 -6.61
C PHE A 266 6.94 -14.58 -7.88
N MET A 267 5.65 -14.27 -7.85
CA MET A 267 4.78 -14.35 -9.03
C MET A 267 5.25 -13.41 -10.16
N TYR A 268 5.66 -12.18 -9.83
CA TYR A 268 6.25 -11.24 -10.78
C TYR A 268 7.57 -11.77 -11.36
N GLY A 269 8.50 -12.22 -10.50
CA GLY A 269 9.79 -12.77 -10.92
C GLY A 269 9.65 -14.00 -11.81
N LEU A 270 8.76 -14.93 -11.46
CA LEU A 270 8.46 -16.13 -12.25
C LEU A 270 7.90 -15.77 -13.63
N ARG A 271 7.00 -14.78 -13.72
CA ARG A 271 6.50 -14.28 -14.99
C ARG A 271 7.61 -13.70 -15.87
N HIS A 272 8.50 -12.92 -15.28
CA HIS A 272 9.65 -12.37 -16.00
C HIS A 272 10.59 -13.47 -16.50
N LEU A 273 10.92 -14.45 -15.66
CA LEU A 273 11.76 -15.61 -16.02
C LEU A 273 11.16 -16.45 -17.16
N ASN A 274 9.84 -16.45 -17.29
CA ASN A 274 9.11 -17.15 -18.36
C ASN A 274 8.78 -16.24 -19.56
N HIS A 275 9.47 -15.11 -19.72
CA HIS A 275 9.28 -14.14 -20.81
C HIS A 275 7.84 -13.60 -20.95
N ASN A 276 7.10 -13.58 -19.85
CA ASN A 276 5.72 -13.08 -19.76
C ASN A 276 5.59 -12.05 -18.63
N PRO A 277 6.40 -10.98 -18.61
CA PRO A 277 6.36 -9.99 -17.53
C PRO A 277 5.00 -9.32 -17.44
N GLU A 278 4.59 -8.99 -16.22
CA GLU A 278 3.41 -8.15 -15.99
C GLU A 278 3.58 -6.78 -16.61
N GLN A 279 2.46 -6.12 -16.88
CA GLN A 279 2.45 -4.80 -17.50
C GLN A 279 1.78 -3.77 -16.58
N ALA A 280 2.32 -2.55 -16.62
CA ALA A 280 1.69 -1.37 -16.05
C ALA A 280 1.63 -0.27 -17.10
N THR A 281 0.53 0.45 -17.17
CA THR A 281 0.38 1.63 -18.01
C THR A 281 0.51 2.89 -17.15
N ILE A 282 1.35 3.83 -17.58
CA ILE A 282 1.40 5.18 -17.00
C ILE A 282 0.94 6.16 -18.06
N THR A 283 -0.13 6.90 -17.77
CA THR A 283 -0.66 7.98 -18.62
C THR A 283 -0.30 9.31 -17.99
N THR A 284 0.41 10.15 -18.74
CA THR A 284 0.85 11.47 -18.27
C THR A 284 -0.11 12.55 -18.72
N TYR A 285 -0.48 13.42 -17.79
CA TYR A 285 -1.24 14.65 -18.04
C TYR A 285 -0.36 15.86 -17.68
N LYS A 286 -0.86 17.07 -17.92
CA LYS A 286 -0.14 18.30 -17.62
C LYS A 286 0.27 18.41 -16.14
N ASP A 287 -0.63 18.01 -15.24
CA ASP A 287 -0.53 18.21 -13.79
C ASP A 287 -0.67 16.91 -12.99
N ALA A 288 -0.79 15.76 -13.65
CA ALA A 288 -1.01 14.46 -13.02
C ALA A 288 -0.40 13.31 -13.81
N ILE A 289 -0.19 12.18 -13.15
CA ILE A 289 0.04 10.88 -13.77
C ILE A 289 -1.01 9.89 -13.28
N LYS A 290 -1.58 9.09 -14.19
CA LYS A 290 -2.44 7.95 -13.86
C LYS A 290 -1.69 6.65 -14.09
N ILE A 291 -1.74 5.76 -13.10
CA ILE A 291 -1.04 4.47 -13.08
C ILE A 291 -2.11 3.39 -13.11
N LYS A 292 -2.00 2.46 -14.06
CA LYS A 292 -2.86 1.29 -14.17
C LYS A 292 -2.01 0.02 -14.15
N LEU A 293 -2.13 -0.75 -13.09
CA LEU A 293 -1.49 -2.04 -12.88
C LEU A 293 -2.39 -3.15 -13.42
N HIS A 294 -1.81 -4.14 -14.08
CA HIS A 294 -2.57 -5.33 -14.47
C HIS A 294 -2.88 -6.23 -13.25
N SER A 295 -1.91 -6.40 -12.35
CA SER A 295 -2.05 -7.17 -11.11
C SER A 295 -1.65 -6.33 -9.89
N THR A 296 -2.15 -6.69 -8.71
CA THR A 296 -1.80 -5.99 -7.45
C THR A 296 -0.34 -6.23 -7.03
N LEU A 297 0.30 -5.23 -6.41
CA LEU A 297 1.70 -5.29 -5.97
C LEU A 297 1.91 -6.15 -4.69
N PRO A 298 3.16 -6.51 -4.34
CA PRO A 298 3.47 -6.99 -2.98
C PRO A 298 3.14 -5.90 -1.94
N GLY A 299 2.98 -6.30 -0.68
CA GLY A 299 2.41 -5.43 0.34
C GLY A 299 3.20 -4.16 0.60
N ARG A 300 4.55 -4.24 0.58
CA ARG A 300 5.42 -3.08 0.88
C ARG A 300 5.36 -2.02 -0.21
N GLU A 301 5.44 -2.44 -1.47
CA GLU A 301 5.29 -1.55 -2.63
C GLU A 301 3.89 -0.96 -2.71
N GLU A 302 2.86 -1.76 -2.42
CA GLU A 302 1.48 -1.26 -2.35
C GLU A 302 1.32 -0.20 -1.26
N MET A 303 1.95 -0.37 -0.09
CA MET A 303 1.89 0.63 0.98
C MET A 303 2.61 1.93 0.58
N LEU A 304 3.78 1.83 -0.05
CA LEU A 304 4.45 3.02 -0.61
C LEU A 304 3.55 3.73 -1.62
N LEU A 305 2.87 2.99 -2.50
CA LEU A 305 1.97 3.57 -3.49
C LEU A 305 0.81 4.35 -2.84
N TYR A 306 0.25 3.86 -1.74
CA TYR A 306 -0.76 4.62 -0.97
C TYR A 306 -0.20 5.86 -0.25
N MET A 307 1.11 5.92 0.01
CA MET A 307 1.75 7.10 0.59
C MET A 307 2.10 8.16 -0.46
N ILE A 308 2.23 7.81 -1.74
CA ILE A 308 2.61 8.74 -2.82
C ILE A 308 1.47 9.02 -3.80
N ALA A 309 0.38 8.25 -3.76
CA ALA A 309 -0.69 8.33 -4.75
C ALA A 309 -2.06 8.00 -4.16
N TRP A 310 -3.11 8.39 -4.88
CA TRP A 310 -4.49 8.15 -4.49
C TRP A 310 -5.14 7.05 -5.33
N PRO A 311 -5.93 6.15 -4.72
CA PRO A 311 -6.72 5.18 -5.46
C PRO A 311 -7.75 5.88 -6.36
N VAL A 312 -8.01 5.37 -7.57
CA VAL A 312 -8.91 6.03 -8.53
C VAL A 312 -10.36 5.60 -8.33
N ARG A 313 -10.67 4.30 -8.45
CA ARG A 313 -12.07 3.85 -8.56
C ARG A 313 -12.84 3.95 -7.24
N ASN A 314 -12.21 3.54 -6.16
CA ASN A 314 -12.73 3.63 -4.79
C ASN A 314 -11.59 3.44 -3.79
N ILE A 315 -11.86 3.61 -2.50
CA ILE A 315 -10.88 3.45 -1.43
C ILE A 315 -10.23 2.06 -1.41
N LEU A 316 -10.87 1.01 -1.93
CA LEU A 316 -10.35 -0.35 -2.01
C LEU A 316 -9.59 -0.64 -3.32
N ASP A 317 -9.40 0.36 -4.19
CA ASP A 317 -8.64 0.20 -5.41
C ASP A 317 -7.15 -0.08 -5.11
N ARG A 318 -6.61 -1.02 -5.88
CA ARG A 318 -5.27 -1.60 -5.73
C ARG A 318 -4.55 -1.70 -7.06
N THR A 319 -5.18 -1.25 -8.14
CA THR A 319 -4.65 -1.36 -9.50
C THR A 319 -4.69 -0.03 -10.23
N GLU A 320 -5.53 0.93 -9.85
CA GLU A 320 -5.55 2.24 -10.48
C GLU A 320 -5.29 3.36 -9.48
N PHE A 321 -4.31 4.22 -9.80
CA PHE A 321 -3.84 5.29 -8.95
C PHE A 321 -3.63 6.59 -9.74
N ILE A 322 -3.72 7.73 -9.08
CA ILE A 322 -3.40 9.05 -9.62
C ILE A 322 -2.48 9.81 -8.66
N THR A 323 -1.52 10.58 -9.17
CA THR A 323 -0.65 11.43 -8.36
C THR A 323 0.02 12.55 -9.17
N SER A 324 0.80 13.41 -8.50
CA SER A 324 1.64 14.44 -9.10
C SER A 324 2.79 13.83 -9.95
N PRO A 325 3.16 14.45 -11.08
CA PRO A 325 4.28 14.00 -11.91
C PRO A 325 5.63 13.90 -11.18
N VAL A 326 5.81 14.60 -10.05
CA VAL A 326 7.04 14.53 -9.25
C VAL A 326 7.39 13.10 -8.79
N PHE A 327 6.39 12.23 -8.62
CA PHE A 327 6.60 10.84 -8.20
C PHE A 327 6.91 9.87 -9.33
N PHE A 328 6.87 10.33 -10.59
CA PHE A 328 7.09 9.47 -11.76
C PHE A 328 8.40 8.65 -11.70
N PRO A 329 9.56 9.22 -11.30
CA PRO A 329 10.81 8.45 -11.22
C PRO A 329 10.74 7.32 -10.18
N ILE A 330 10.12 7.59 -9.03
CA ILE A 330 9.99 6.61 -7.94
C ILE A 330 9.04 5.48 -8.33
N ILE A 331 7.91 5.80 -8.95
CA ILE A 331 6.96 4.80 -9.43
C ILE A 331 7.61 3.91 -10.49
N THR A 332 8.34 4.50 -11.44
CA THR A 332 9.03 3.75 -12.49
C THR A 332 10.04 2.79 -11.87
N LYS A 333 10.91 3.28 -10.97
CA LYS A 333 11.89 2.45 -10.25
C LYS A 333 11.23 1.31 -9.48
N LEU A 334 10.13 1.58 -8.79
CA LEU A 334 9.37 0.59 -8.01
C LEU A 334 8.82 -0.53 -8.90
N LEU A 335 8.25 -0.18 -10.07
CA LEU A 335 7.71 -1.14 -11.02
C LEU A 335 8.83 -1.96 -11.70
N GLU A 336 9.93 -1.32 -12.07
CA GLU A 336 11.12 -1.98 -12.63
C GLU A 336 11.76 -2.96 -11.65
N ASN A 337 11.82 -2.62 -10.36
CA ASN A 337 12.29 -3.54 -9.31
C ASN A 337 11.39 -4.78 -9.14
N LEU A 338 10.14 -4.71 -9.58
CA LEU A 338 9.24 -5.87 -9.67
C LEU A 338 9.30 -6.57 -11.03
N ASN A 339 10.23 -6.17 -11.90
CA ASN A 339 10.34 -6.62 -13.29
C ASN A 339 9.05 -6.44 -14.11
N ILE A 340 8.24 -5.43 -13.75
CA ILE A 340 7.02 -5.05 -14.49
C ILE A 340 7.44 -4.21 -15.70
N ARG A 341 6.87 -4.51 -16.87
CA ARG A 341 7.06 -3.71 -18.07
C ARG A 341 6.17 -2.47 -18.02
N VAL A 342 6.80 -1.29 -18.02
CA VAL A 342 6.09 -0.01 -18.05
C VAL A 342 5.78 0.39 -19.50
N ILE A 343 4.51 0.68 -19.77
CA ILE A 343 4.02 1.23 -21.04
C ILE A 343 3.59 2.67 -20.77
N GLN A 344 4.17 3.63 -21.50
CA GLN A 344 3.87 5.04 -21.34
C GLN A 344 2.91 5.51 -22.45
N ASN A 345 1.82 6.18 -22.04
CA ASN A 345 0.90 6.86 -22.94
C ASN A 345 0.99 8.37 -22.67
N GLY A 346 1.22 9.15 -23.72
CA GLY A 346 1.29 10.62 -23.68
C GLY A 346 -0.02 11.28 -24.04
#